data_AF-A0A1P8KEU7-F1
#
_entry.id   AF-A0A1P8KEU7-F1
#
_cell.length_a   1.000
_cell.length_b   1.000
_cell.length_c   1.000
_cell.angle_alpha   90.00
_cell.angle_beta   90.00
_cell.angle_gamma   90.00
#
_symmetry.space_group_name_H-M   'P 1'
#
loop_
_entity.id
_entity.type
_entity.pdbx_description
1 polymer ?
#
loop_
_entity_poly.entity_id
_entity_poly.type
_entity_poly.pdbx_seq_one_letter_code
_entity_poly.pdbx_strand_id
1 'polypeptide(L)' 'MGTYIVQTMLKYKTTYKCCQCGATSYQQVIDRADNGALQATGQYKCTGCRNVFATLKAWWTPRSSPELQANSRFG' A
#
# COMPACT_ATOMS: atom_id res chain seq x y z
N MET A 1 -20.18 -38.06 -18.38
CA MET A 1 -18.94 -37.72 -17.63
C MET A 1 -18.77 -36.21 -17.71
N GLY A 2 -19.42 -35.44 -16.83
CA GLY A 2 -19.39 -33.98 -16.88
C GLY A 2 -18.16 -33.43 -16.17
N THR A 3 -17.31 -32.69 -16.89
CA THR A 3 -16.14 -32.02 -16.34
C THR A 3 -16.53 -30.68 -15.74
N TYR A 4 -16.60 -30.60 -14.41
CA TYR A 4 -16.81 -29.35 -13.69
C TYR A 4 -15.51 -28.57 -13.62
N ILE A 5 -15.49 -27.38 -14.21
CA ILE A 5 -14.39 -26.42 -14.09
C ILE A 5 -14.43 -25.77 -12.70
N VAL A 6 -13.43 -26.07 -11.86
CA VAL A 6 -13.25 -25.36 -10.58
C VAL A 6 -12.70 -23.96 -10.87
N GLN A 7 -13.59 -22.99 -11.00
CA GLN A 7 -13.23 -21.57 -11.03
C GLN A 7 -12.64 -21.21 -9.67
N THR A 8 -11.31 -21.25 -9.58
CA THR A 8 -10.59 -20.80 -8.39
C THR A 8 -10.76 -19.29 -8.30
N MET A 9 -11.75 -18.84 -7.52
CA MET A 9 -11.88 -17.43 -7.18
C MET A 9 -10.59 -17.02 -6.48
N LEU A 10 -9.75 -16.25 -7.18
CA LEU A 10 -8.60 -15.59 -6.60
C LEU A 10 -9.11 -14.66 -5.50
N LYS A 11 -9.11 -15.14 -4.26
CA LYS A 11 -9.27 -14.31 -3.06
C LYS A 11 -8.09 -13.35 -3.03
N TYR A 12 -8.29 -12.17 -3.61
CA TYR A 12 -7.31 -11.09 -3.54
C TYR A 12 -7.20 -10.66 -2.07
N LYS A 13 -6.22 -11.22 -1.36
CA LYS A 13 -5.89 -10.74 -0.02
C LYS A 13 -5.08 -9.46 -0.22
N THR A 14 -5.71 -8.31 0.02
CA THR A 14 -5.01 -7.02 0.07
C THR A 14 -3.87 -7.15 1.08
N THR A 15 -2.64 -7.20 0.58
CA THR A 15 -1.45 -7.32 1.42
C THR A 15 -1.02 -5.92 1.82
N TYR A 16 -1.30 -5.55 3.06
CA TYR A 16 -0.92 -4.26 3.64
C TYR A 16 0.58 -4.24 3.95
N LYS A 17 1.38 -3.80 2.97
CA LYS A 17 2.83 -3.63 3.08
C LYS A 17 3.27 -2.36 2.39
N CYS A 18 4.41 -1.81 2.80
CA CYS A 18 5.00 -0.62 2.20
C CYS A 18 5.16 -0.80 0.68
N CYS A 19 4.62 0.14 -0.08
CA CYS A 19 4.69 0.15 -1.54
C CYS A 19 6.11 0.43 -2.09
N GLN A 20 7.05 0.83 -1.23
CA GLN A 20 8.43 1.14 -1.61
C GLN A 20 9.41 0.03 -1.22
N CYS A 21 9.32 -0.49 0.01
CA CYS A 21 10.29 -1.47 0.52
C CYS A 21 9.69 -2.82 0.95
N GLY A 22 8.36 -2.96 0.92
CA GLY A 22 7.68 -4.21 1.30
C GLY A 22 7.58 -4.48 2.81
N ALA A 23 8.03 -3.56 3.68
CA ALA A 23 7.85 -3.70 5.13
C ALA A 23 6.37 -3.79 5.51
N THR A 24 6.02 -4.63 6.47
CA THR A 24 4.63 -4.86 6.92
C THR A 24 4.24 -3.99 8.12
N SER A 25 5.13 -3.12 8.58
CA SER A 25 4.95 -2.29 9.77
C SER A 25 5.20 -0.81 9.47
N TYR A 26 4.50 0.04 10.22
CA TYR A 26 4.56 1.49 10.17
C TYR A 26 4.31 2.07 11.58
N GLN A 27 4.64 3.34 11.76
CA GLN A 27 4.42 4.11 12.98
C GLN A 27 3.71 5.42 12.64
N GLN A 28 2.81 5.90 13.50
CA GLN A 28 2.28 7.26 13.37
C GLN A 28 3.33 8.28 13.83
N VAL A 29 3.46 9.37 13.08
CA VAL A 29 4.33 10.48 13.47
C VAL A 29 3.60 11.32 14.51
N ILE A 30 4.14 11.33 15.71
CA ILE A 30 3.70 12.17 16.82
C ILE A 30 4.63 13.38 16.87
N ASP A 31 4.05 14.57 16.91
CA ASP A 31 4.79 15.82 17.03
C ASP A 31 4.19 16.70 18.14
N ARG A 32 4.89 17.77 18.50
CA ARG A 32 4.50 18.63 19.60
C ARG A 32 3.74 19.82 19.04
N ALA A 33 2.44 19.89 19.31
CA ALA A 33 1.61 21.02 18.93
C ALA A 33 2.07 22.30 19.65
N ASP A 34 1.67 23.47 19.15
CA ASP A 34 2.03 24.78 19.71
C ASP A 34 1.66 24.94 21.20
N ASN A 35 0.64 24.21 21.66
CA ASN A 35 0.24 24.16 23.07
C ASN A 35 1.09 23.22 23.94
N GLY A 36 2.17 22.66 23.39
CA GLY A 36 3.08 21.74 24.06
C GLY A 36 2.62 20.29 24.15
N ALA A 37 1.40 19.96 23.68
CA ALA A 37 0.85 18.62 23.70
C ALA A 37 1.43 17.74 22.59
N LEU A 38 1.65 16.45 22.87
CA LEU A 38 2.04 15.47 21.86
C LEU A 38 0.78 15.01 21.11
N GLN A 39 0.75 15.26 19.80
CA GLN A 39 -0.39 14.93 18.94
C GLN A 39 0.04 14.18 17.68
N ALA A 40 -0.85 13.32 17.19
CA ALA A 40 -0.66 12.65 15.92
C ALA A 40 -0.79 13.66 14.78
N THR A 41 0.24 13.73 13.93
CA THR A 41 0.31 14.68 12.80
C THR A 41 -0.54 14.26 11.60
N GLY A 42 -1.13 13.05 11.64
CA GLY A 42 -1.76 12.41 10.49
C GLY A 42 -0.76 11.77 9.51
N GLN A 43 0.54 11.88 9.75
CA GLN A 43 1.57 11.26 8.92
C GLN A 43 1.98 9.88 9.45
N TYR A 44 2.45 9.03 8.54
CA TYR A 44 2.80 7.64 8.81
C TYR A 44 4.22 7.35 8.33
N LYS A 45 5.09 6.90 9.24
CA LYS A 45 6.48 6.54 8.95
C LYS A 45 6.62 5.03 8.77
N CYS A 46 7.19 4.60 7.66
CA CYS A 46 7.51 3.18 7.46
C CYS A 46 8.69 2.75 8.35
N THR A 47 8.58 1.60 9.01
CA THR A 47 9.67 1.10 9.87
C THR A 47 10.84 0.50 9.08
N GLY A 48 10.62 0.13 7.81
CA GLY A 48 11.66 -0.40 6.92
C GLY A 48 12.48 0.70 6.25
N CYS A 49 11.87 1.46 5.33
CA CYS A 49 12.57 2.50 4.56
C CYS A 49 12.62 3.87 5.24
N ARG A 50 11.96 4.05 6.39
CA ARG A 50 11.87 5.32 7.14
C ARG A 50 11.20 6.48 6.39
N ASN A 51 10.64 6.25 5.20
CA ASN A 51 9.84 7.24 4.48
C ASN A 51 8.56 7.58 5.25
N VAL A 52 8.17 8.85 5.12
CA VAL A 52 6.95 9.39 5.73
C VAL A 52 5.89 9.60 4.65
N PHE A 53 4.67 9.14 4.94
CA PHE A 53 3.53 9.14 4.06
C PHE A 53 2.41 9.98 4.68
N ALA A 54 1.72 10.78 3.86
CA ALA A 54 0.62 11.63 4.33
C ALA A 54 -0.63 10.83 4.77
N THR A 55 -0.80 9.61 4.25
CA THR A 55 -1.91 8.74 4.63
C THR A 55 -1.46 7.30 4.66
N LEU A 56 -2.17 6.49 5.43
CA LEU A 56 -1.93 5.05 5.49
C LEU A 56 -2.18 4.36 4.13
N LYS A 57 -3.12 4.88 3.33
CA LYS A 57 -3.36 4.39 1.96
C LYS A 57 -2.16 4.63 1.05
N ALA A 58 -1.54 5.81 1.12
CA ALA A 58 -0.33 6.12 0.36
C ALA A 58 0.84 5.18 0.71
N TRP A 59 0.87 4.64 1.94
CA TRP A 59 1.90 3.70 2.36
C TRP A 59 1.78 2.32 1.71
N TRP A 60 0.58 1.77 1.53
CA TRP A 60 0.41 0.42 0.97
C TRP A 60 -0.04 0.37 -0.49
N THR A 61 -0.57 1.48 -1.04
CA THR A 61 -1.05 1.49 -2.41
C THR A 61 0.17 1.44 -3.34
N PRO A 62 0.31 0.39 -4.18
CA PRO A 62 1.33 0.39 -5.20
C PRO A 62 1.13 1.61 -6.08
N ARG A 63 2.21 2.30 -6.43
CA ARG A 63 2.15 3.34 -7.44
C ARG A 63 1.71 2.63 -8.73
N SER A 64 0.45 2.79 -9.12
CA SER A 64 0.01 2.35 -10.44
C SER A 64 0.80 3.16 -11.45
N SER A 65 1.92 2.62 -11.92
CA SER A 65 2.55 3.11 -13.14
C SER A 65 1.54 2.82 -14.26
N PRO A 66 1.05 3.82 -15.01
CA PRO A 66 0.10 3.60 -16.10
C PRO A 66 0.70 2.90 -17.34
N GLU A 67 1.77 2.11 -17.19
CA GLU A 67 2.60 1.60 -18.29
C GLU A 67 2.40 0.10 -18.56
N LEU A 68 1.17 -0.42 -18.46
CA LEU A 68 0.86 -1.80 -18.87
C LEU A 68 -0.47 -1.92 -19.64
N GLN A 69 -0.78 -0.94 -20.50
CA GLN A 69 -1.89 -1.05 -21.44
C GLN A 69 -1.57 -0.53 -22.85
N ALA A 70 -0.30 -0.60 -23.25
CA ALA A 70 0.13 -0.22 -24.59
C ALA A 70 1.17 -1.23 -25.11
N ASN A 71 0.75 -2.47 -25.38
CA ASN A 71 1.11 -3.19 -26.61
C ASN A 71 0.66 -4.66 -26.53
N SER A 72 -0.60 -4.92 -26.84
CA SER A 72 -1.03 -6.25 -27.30
C SER A 72 -2.15 -6.08 -28.31
N ARG A 73 -1.82 -5.45 -29.44
CA ARG A 73 -2.64 -5.45 -30.66
C ARG A 73 -1.94 -6.37 -31.65
N PHE A 74 -2.54 -7.54 -31.83
CA PHE A 74 -2.24 -8.54 -32.84
C PHE A 74 -2.12 -7.92 -34.24
N GLY A 75 -1.21 -8.49 -35.05
CA GLY A 75 -1.03 -8.28 -36.48
C GLY A 75 -0.01 -9.28 -36.99
#